data_AF-A0A7S1DVV0-F1
#
_entry.id   AF-A0A7S1DVV0-F1
#
_cell.length_a   1.000
_cell.length_b   1.000
_cell.length_c   1.000
_cell.angle_alpha   90.00
_cell.angle_beta   90.00
_cell.angle_gamma   90.00
#
_symmetry.space_group_name_H-M   'P 1'
#
loop_
_entity.id
_entity.type
_entity.pdbx_description
1 polymer ?
#
loop_
_entity_poly.entity_id
_entity_poly.type
_entity_poly.pdbx_seq_one_letter_code
_entity_poly.pdbx_strand_id
1 'polypeptide(L)'
;YMTSEILYGGHITDDQDRVLARTLVEALLLEDNSHVGAELIPGLVAPEWGLKASELADHIASSGLKESPSTIWMHPNVEVGIGLMHDSELIDGMVELYD
;
A
#
# COMPACT_ATOMS: atom_id res chain seq x y z
N TYR A 1 2.55 -16.43 -7.81
CA TYR A 1 1.62 -16.92 -8.86
C TYR A 1 0.15 -16.84 -8.44
N MET A 2 -0.36 -17.68 -7.52
CA MET A 2 -1.81 -17.69 -7.21
C MET A 2 -2.34 -16.33 -6.71
N THR A 3 -1.62 -15.70 -5.79
CA THR A 3 -1.95 -14.38 -5.25
C THR A 3 -1.73 -13.27 -6.28
N SER A 4 -0.55 -13.22 -6.89
CA SER A 4 -0.15 -12.14 -7.81
C SER A 4 -0.90 -12.12 -9.15
N GLU A 5 -1.13 -13.27 -9.77
CA GLU A 5 -1.60 -13.35 -11.16
C GLU A 5 -3.07 -13.73 -11.28
N ILE A 6 -3.60 -14.53 -10.34
CA ILE A 6 -4.99 -15.00 -10.39
C ILE A 6 -5.88 -14.14 -9.49
N LEU A 7 -5.57 -14.06 -8.18
CA LEU A 7 -6.44 -13.38 -7.21
C LEU A 7 -6.49 -11.87 -7.45
N TYR A 8 -5.33 -11.21 -7.50
CA TYR A 8 -5.22 -9.77 -7.75
C TYR A 8 -4.95 -9.45 -9.24
N GLY A 9 -4.19 -10.32 -9.92
CA GLY A 9 -3.78 -10.09 -11.31
C GLY A 9 -4.87 -10.28 -12.36
N GLY A 10 -5.98 -10.96 -12.04
CA GLY A 10 -7.06 -11.22 -12.99
C GLY A 10 -7.78 -9.96 -13.51
N HIS A 11 -7.66 -8.85 -12.78
CA HIS A 11 -8.23 -7.54 -13.16
C HIS A 11 -7.20 -6.57 -13.74
N ILE A 12 -5.91 -6.90 -13.67
CA ILE A 12 -4.84 -6.08 -14.21
C ILE A 12 -4.80 -6.32 -15.72
N THR A 13 -4.88 -5.26 -16.52
CA THR A 13 -4.81 -5.36 -17.99
C THR A 13 -3.45 -4.95 -18.55
N ASP A 14 -2.73 -4.07 -17.85
CA ASP A 14 -1.41 -3.61 -18.24
C ASP A 14 -0.30 -4.61 -17.85
N ASP A 15 0.67 -4.80 -18.74
CA ASP A 15 1.74 -5.77 -18.53
C ASP A 15 2.78 -5.30 -17.51
N GLN A 16 3.01 -3.99 -17.38
CA GLN A 16 3.91 -3.44 -16.38
C GLN A 16 3.31 -3.57 -14.98
N ASP A 17 2.00 -3.33 -14.84
CA ASP A 17 1.29 -3.54 -13.59
C ASP A 17 1.29 -5.02 -13.17
N ARG A 18 1.23 -5.95 -14.13
CA ARG A 18 1.41 -7.38 -13.83
C ARG A 18 2.80 -7.72 -13.30
N VAL A 19 3.84 -7.09 -13.84
CA VAL A 19 5.21 -7.23 -13.34
C VAL A 19 5.31 -6.66 -11.92
N LEU A 20 4.78 -5.45 -11.70
CA LEU A 20 4.76 -4.79 -10.40
C LEU A 20 4.04 -5.66 -9.34
N ALA A 21 2.84 -6.15 -9.65
CA ALA A 21 2.06 -6.99 -8.74
C ALA A 21 2.77 -8.29 -8.38
N ARG A 22 3.47 -8.92 -9.35
CA ARG A 22 4.28 -10.10 -9.09
C ARG A 22 5.46 -9.78 -8.16
N THR A 23 6.22 -8.73 -8.46
CA THR A 23 7.37 -8.34 -7.64
C THR A 23 6.96 -7.93 -6.23
N LEU A 24 5.84 -7.21 -6.06
CA LEU A 24 5.31 -6.84 -4.75
C LEU A 24 4.98 -8.08 -3.91
N VAL A 25 4.28 -9.05 -4.50
CA VAL A 25 3.91 -10.30 -3.82
C VAL A 25 5.14 -11.14 -3.49
N GLU A 26 6.13 -11.18 -4.38
CA GLU A 26 7.40 -11.88 -4.13
C GLU A 26 8.17 -11.25 -2.95
N ALA A 27 8.30 -9.92 -2.94
CA ALA A 27 8.96 -9.19 -1.87
C ALA A 27 8.28 -9.38 -0.49
N LEU A 28 6.95 -9.51 -0.48
CA LEU A 28 6.15 -9.66 0.75
C LEU A 28 6.04 -11.10 1.25
N LEU A 29 5.91 -12.08 0.35
CA LEU A 29 5.51 -13.44 0.72
C LEU A 29 6.57 -14.52 0.48
N LEU A 30 7.56 -14.26 -0.37
CA LEU A 30 8.51 -15.28 -0.83
C LEU A 30 9.95 -15.02 -0.40
N GLU A 31 10.31 -13.77 -0.11
CA GLU A 31 11.62 -13.43 0.49
C GLU A 31 11.67 -13.77 2.00
N ASP A 32 12.88 -13.63 2.58
CA ASP A 32 13.11 -13.71 4.04
C ASP A 32 12.32 -12.64 4.84
N ASN A 33 11.55 -11.80 4.15
CA ASN A 33 10.66 -10.79 4.74
C ASN A 33 9.32 -11.37 5.22
N SER A 34 9.05 -12.66 4.97
CA SER A 34 7.86 -13.35 5.50
C SER A 34 8.05 -13.96 6.89
N HIS A 35 9.27 -13.87 7.44
CA HIS A 35 9.60 -14.39 8.77
C HIS A 35 9.02 -13.50 9.87
N VAL A 36 8.67 -14.11 11.01
CA VAL A 36 8.28 -13.38 12.23
C VAL A 36 9.37 -12.36 12.57
N GLY A 37 8.99 -11.09 12.71
CA GLY A 37 9.95 -10.01 13.03
C GLY A 37 10.55 -9.29 11.82
N ALA A 38 10.22 -9.68 10.58
CA ALA A 38 10.61 -8.93 9.39
C ALA A 38 9.78 -7.64 9.23
N GLU A 39 10.38 -6.58 8.69
CA GLU A 39 9.67 -5.34 8.41
C GLU A 39 8.91 -5.47 7.09
N LEU A 40 7.56 -5.50 7.17
CA LEU A 40 6.69 -5.64 6.00
C LEU A 40 6.60 -4.33 5.23
N ILE A 41 6.39 -3.23 5.94
CA ILE A 41 6.43 -1.86 5.42
C ILE A 41 7.19 -1.02 6.44
N PRO A 42 7.77 0.13 6.07
CA PRO A 42 8.44 1.00 7.02
C PRO A 42 7.57 1.27 8.26
N GLY A 43 7.98 0.78 9.43
CA GLY A 43 7.25 0.91 10.69
C GLY A 43 6.21 -0.19 11.01
N LEU A 44 6.00 -1.20 10.16
CA LEU A 44 5.18 -2.37 10.47
C LEU A 44 6.00 -3.65 10.39
N VAL A 45 6.09 -4.32 11.52
CA VAL A 45 6.75 -5.62 11.63
C VAL A 45 5.73 -6.74 11.46
N ALA A 46 6.14 -7.81 10.79
CA ALA A 46 5.37 -9.03 10.60
C ALA A 46 4.96 -9.59 11.97
N PRO A 47 3.65 -9.82 12.19
CA PRO A 47 3.14 -10.32 13.46
C PRO A 47 3.63 -11.74 13.76
N GLU A 48 3.52 -12.15 15.02
CA GLU A 48 3.73 -13.54 15.41
C GLU A 48 2.71 -14.47 14.73
N TRP A 49 3.12 -15.71 14.47
CA TRP A 49 2.23 -16.71 13.88
C TRP A 49 1.12 -17.11 14.85
N GLY A 50 -0.12 -17.16 14.33
CA GLY A 50 -1.27 -17.67 15.08
C GLY A 50 -2.07 -16.64 15.88
N LEU A 51 -1.80 -15.35 15.70
CA LEU A 51 -2.65 -14.28 16.26
C LEU A 51 -4.09 -14.39 15.77
N LYS A 52 -5.03 -14.12 16.67
CA LYS A 52 -6.43 -13.93 16.31
C LYS A 52 -6.61 -12.61 15.56
N ALA A 53 -7.70 -12.51 14.79
CA ALA A 53 -8.01 -11.29 14.04
C ALA A 53 -8.06 -10.02 14.90
N SER A 54 -8.54 -10.10 16.15
CA SER A 54 -8.55 -8.96 17.08
C SER A 54 -7.14 -8.54 17.49
N GLU A 55 -6.28 -9.51 17.79
CA GLU A 55 -4.90 -9.26 18.21
C GLU A 55 -4.06 -8.70 17.06
N LEU A 56 -4.35 -9.14 15.82
CA LEU A 56 -3.76 -8.56 14.62
C LEU A 56 -4.17 -7.10 14.41
N ALA A 57 -5.45 -6.77 14.62
CA ALA A 57 -5.94 -5.40 14.51
C ALA A 57 -5.28 -4.48 15.56
N ASP A 58 -5.13 -4.95 16.80
CA ASP A 58 -4.44 -4.24 17.86
C ASP A 58 -2.94 -4.05 17.54
N HIS A 59 -2.29 -5.06 16.96
CA HIS A 59 -0.90 -4.96 16.49
C HIS A 59 -0.73 -3.87 15.43
N ILE A 60 -1.61 -3.84 14.42
CA ILE A 60 -1.60 -2.80 13.39
C ILE A 60 -1.87 -1.42 14.01
N ALA A 61 -2.85 -1.30 14.90
CA ALA A 61 -3.17 -0.02 15.53
C ALA A 61 -2.02 0.53 16.40
N SER A 62 -1.29 -0.36 17.08
CA SER A 62 -0.16 0.01 17.95
C SER A 62 1.13 0.31 17.18
N SER A 63 1.24 -0.08 15.90
CA SER A 63 2.42 0.18 15.07
C SER A 63 2.69 1.67 14.81
N GLY A 64 1.67 2.53 14.96
CA GLY A 64 1.82 3.98 14.75
C GLY A 64 2.14 4.35 13.29
N LEU A 65 1.75 3.50 12.33
CA LEU A 65 1.94 3.75 10.91
C LEU A 65 1.41 5.13 10.51
N LYS A 66 2.31 5.96 10.00
CA LYS A 66 1.93 7.18 9.30
C LYS A 66 1.75 6.83 7.83
N GLU A 67 0.55 7.07 7.31
CA GLU A 67 0.30 6.93 5.88
C GLU A 67 1.17 7.93 5.13
N SER A 68 1.97 7.41 4.21
CA SER A 68 2.83 8.19 3.32
C SER A 68 3.07 7.38 2.06
N PRO A 69 3.42 7.99 0.92
CA PRO A 69 3.72 7.24 -0.30
C PRO A 69 4.82 6.20 -0.08
N SER A 70 5.81 6.51 0.75
CA SER A 70 6.90 5.60 1.07
C SER A 70 6.46 4.36 1.84
N THR A 71 5.39 4.47 2.65
CA THR A 71 4.78 3.35 3.37
C THR A 71 4.21 2.30 2.42
N ILE A 72 3.89 2.68 1.18
CA ILE A 72 3.44 1.78 0.10
C ILE A 72 4.45 1.71 -1.05
N TRP A 73 5.74 1.89 -0.75
CA TRP A 73 6.88 1.80 -1.68
C TRP A 73 6.82 2.73 -2.89
N MET A 74 6.04 3.81 -2.81
CA MET A 74 6.04 4.86 -3.81
C MET A 74 7.08 5.93 -3.51
N HIS A 75 7.50 6.62 -4.56
CA HIS A 75 8.42 7.73 -4.43
C HIS A 75 7.76 8.90 -3.65
N PRO A 76 8.47 9.59 -2.74
CA PRO A 76 7.91 10.70 -1.94
C PRO A 76 7.24 11.81 -2.78
N ASN A 77 7.71 12.04 -4.01
CA ASN A 77 7.13 13.03 -4.92
C ASN A 77 5.65 12.77 -5.27
N VAL A 78 5.13 11.57 -5.03
CA VAL A 78 3.71 11.27 -5.26
C VAL A 78 2.81 12.12 -4.34
N GLU A 79 3.24 12.43 -3.11
CA GLU A 79 2.47 13.27 -2.19
C GLU A 79 2.27 14.69 -2.74
N VAL A 80 3.30 15.25 -3.37
CA VAL A 80 3.21 16.56 -4.03
C VAL A 80 2.21 16.53 -5.18
N GLY A 81 2.25 15.47 -6.00
CA GLY A 81 1.30 15.29 -7.10
C GLY A 81 -0.15 15.17 -6.62
N ILE A 82 -0.39 14.40 -5.57
CA ILE A 82 -1.71 14.24 -4.94
C ILE A 82 -2.21 15.59 -4.41
N GLY A 83 -1.35 16.34 -3.70
CA GLY A 83 -1.71 17.66 -3.19
C GLY A 83 -2.12 18.63 -4.29
N LEU A 84 -1.35 18.69 -5.38
CA LEU A 84 -1.66 19.54 -6.53
C LEU A 84 -2.98 19.15 -7.21
N MET A 85 -3.26 17.85 -7.34
CA MET A 85 -4.52 17.36 -7.91
C MET A 85 -5.72 17.78 -7.05
N HIS A 86 -5.62 17.59 -5.73
CA HIS A 86 -6.67 17.98 -4.79
C HIS A 86 -6.88 19.50 -4.76
N ASP A 87 -5.81 20.29 -4.79
CA ASP A 87 -5.91 21.76 -4.86
C ASP A 87 -6.63 22.21 -6.14
N SER A 88 -6.36 21.56 -7.27
CA SER A 88 -7.06 21.84 -8.54
C SER A 88 -8.55 21.52 -8.43
N GLU A 89 -8.91 20.34 -7.89
CA GLU A 89 -10.31 19.94 -7.71
C GLU A 89 -11.06 20.90 -6.76
N LEU A 90 -10.41 21.37 -5.70
CA LEU A 90 -10.98 22.36 -4.80
C LEU A 90 -11.21 23.70 -5.48
N ILE A 91 -10.24 24.17 -6.28
CA ILE A 91 -10.37 25.43 -7.02
C ILE A 91 -11.51 25.34 -8.03
N ASP A 92 -11.57 24.26 -8.81
CA ASP A 92 -12.63 24.05 -9.80
C ASP A 92 -14.01 24.00 -9.11
N GLY A 93 -14.13 23.27 -8.00
CA GLY A 93 -15.37 23.23 -7.22
C GLY A 93 -15.76 24.58 -6.60
N MET A 94 -14.79 25.42 -6.22
CA MET A 94 -15.07 26.77 -5.74
C MET A 94 -15.55 27.70 -6.86
N VAL A 95 -15.02 27.55 -8.06
CA VAL A 95 -15.46 28.31 -9.24
C VAL A 95 -16.90 27.93 -9.62
N GLU A 96 -17.22 26.63 -9.66
CA GLU A 96 -18.58 26.15 -9.95
C GLU A 96 -19.64 26.63 -8.95
N LEU A 97 -19.27 26.87 -7.69
CA LEU A 97 -20.21 27.41 -6.68
C LEU A 97 -20.41 28.92 -6.76
N TYR A 98 -19.51 29.62 -7.45
CA TYR A 98 -19.57 31.07 -7.61
C TYR A 98 -20.36 31.50 -8.85
N ASP A 99 -20.41 30.65 -9.88
CA ASP A 99 -21.26 30.81 -11.08
C ASP A 99 -22.71 30.33 -10.87
#